data_AF-A0A0H3M0Z9-F1
#
_entry.id   AF-A0A0H3M0Z9-F1
#
_cell.length_a   1.000
_cell.length_b   1.000
_cell.length_c   1.000
_cell.angle_alpha   90.00
_cell.angle_beta   90.00
_cell.angle_gamma   90.00
#
_symmetry.space_group_name_H-M   'P 1'
#
loop_
_entity.id
_entity.type
_entity.pdbx_description
1 polymer ?
#
loop_
_entity_poly.entity_id
_entity_poly.type
_entity_poly.pdbx_seq_one_letter_code
_entity_poly.pdbx_strand_id
1 'polypeptide(L)'
;MCKPHLIAAFFAISSLSFAAQASDSLAVKLASIDEGRQMDPGSLSVQRANAALAEATKACGGMDARKIVDQVALVSNSLQDRGIYSRPVDILEGLKAIVYDGTDERTCSKVLSMYASVRLTMNHSSAVVGIRTLYNTATASQ
;
A
#
# COMPACT_ATOMS: atom_id res chain seq x y z
N MET A 1 58.01 -23.18 -19.35
CA MET A 1 57.93 -21.71 -19.23
C MET A 1 56.52 -21.26 -19.52
N CYS A 2 55.91 -20.55 -18.58
CA CYS A 2 54.48 -20.24 -18.51
C CYS A 2 54.01 -19.18 -19.52
N LYS A 3 52.75 -19.30 -19.96
CA LYS A 3 51.91 -18.14 -20.29
C LYS A 3 50.42 -18.53 -20.24
N PRO A 4 49.65 -18.09 -19.23
CA PRO A 4 48.20 -18.17 -19.26
C PRO A 4 47.64 -16.92 -19.95
N HIS A 5 46.83 -17.11 -20.99
CA HIS A 5 45.99 -16.02 -21.51
C HIS A 5 44.66 -16.03 -20.75
N LEU A 6 44.54 -15.07 -19.83
CA LEU A 6 43.31 -14.67 -19.16
C LEU A 6 42.26 -14.28 -20.21
N ILE A 7 41.25 -15.12 -20.41
CA ILE A 7 39.99 -14.72 -21.04
C ILE A 7 39.09 -14.26 -19.91
N ALA A 8 39.08 -12.95 -19.66
CA ALA A 8 38.14 -12.32 -18.75
C ALA A 8 36.75 -12.30 -19.40
N ALA A 9 35.93 -13.31 -19.10
CA ALA A 9 34.51 -13.30 -19.43
C ALA A 9 33.81 -12.32 -18.48
N PHE A 10 33.50 -11.13 -18.99
CA PHE A 10 32.59 -10.20 -18.33
C PHE A 10 31.18 -10.80 -18.33
N PHE A 11 30.82 -11.45 -17.22
CA PHE A 11 29.46 -11.88 -16.95
C PHE A 11 28.68 -10.69 -16.40
N ALA A 12 28.13 -9.85 -17.28
CA ALA A 12 27.19 -8.82 -16.90
C ALA A 12 25.85 -9.49 -16.57
N ILE A 13 25.63 -9.73 -15.27
CA ILE A 13 24.34 -10.16 -14.73
C ILE A 13 23.37 -8.98 -14.86
N SER A 14 22.69 -8.89 -16.01
CA SER A 14 21.51 -8.03 -16.17
C SER A 14 20.31 -8.73 -15.56
N SER A 15 20.32 -8.88 -14.23
CA SER A 15 19.15 -9.30 -13.48
C SER A 15 18.35 -8.09 -13.02
N LEU A 16 17.02 -8.21 -13.14
CA LEU A 16 15.96 -7.50 -12.40
C LEU A 16 15.30 -6.31 -13.09
N SER A 17 14.29 -6.60 -13.93
CA SER A 17 13.14 -5.70 -14.15
C SER A 17 11.85 -6.51 -14.40
N PHE A 18 11.47 -7.41 -13.50
CA PHE A 18 10.15 -8.09 -13.56
C PHE A 18 9.19 -7.66 -12.46
N ALA A 19 9.56 -6.71 -11.59
CA ALA A 19 8.71 -6.27 -10.48
C ALA A 19 7.74 -5.12 -10.81
N ALA A 20 7.90 -4.42 -11.94
CA ALA A 20 7.10 -3.23 -12.25
C ALA A 20 5.71 -3.53 -12.83
N GLN A 21 5.47 -4.74 -13.36
CA GLN A 21 4.24 -5.01 -14.13
C GLN A 21 3.05 -5.42 -13.25
N ALA A 22 3.32 -6.00 -12.07
CA ALA A 22 2.26 -6.39 -11.14
C ALA A 22 1.66 -5.18 -10.40
N SER A 23 2.48 -4.19 -10.03
CA SER A 23 2.04 -2.96 -9.37
C SER A 23 1.13 -2.13 -10.26
N ASP A 24 1.45 -2.02 -11.55
CA ASP A 24 0.61 -1.28 -12.51
C ASP A 24 -0.80 -1.86 -12.60
N SER A 25 -0.94 -3.20 -12.63
CA SER A 25 -2.26 -3.83 -12.66
C SER A 25 -3.09 -3.57 -11.39
N LEU A 26 -2.43 -3.52 -10.22
CA LEU A 26 -3.08 -3.26 -8.93
C LEU A 26 -3.39 -1.78 -8.74
N ALA A 27 -2.51 -0.88 -9.16
CA ALA A 27 -2.71 0.56 -9.15
C ALA A 27 -3.85 0.97 -10.09
N VAL A 28 -3.94 0.37 -11.28
CA VAL A 28 -5.08 0.55 -12.20
C VAL A 28 -6.38 0.09 -11.56
N LYS A 29 -6.37 -1.07 -10.87
CA LYS A 29 -7.55 -1.56 -10.12
C LYS A 29 -7.98 -0.55 -9.05
N LEU A 30 -7.05 -0.09 -8.21
CA LEU A 30 -7.33 0.89 -7.15
C LEU A 30 -7.90 2.20 -7.73
N ALA A 31 -7.23 2.79 -8.72
CA ALA A 31 -7.66 4.02 -9.36
C ALA A 31 -9.04 3.86 -10.02
N SER A 32 -9.32 2.70 -10.61
CA SER A 32 -10.63 2.44 -11.23
C SER A 32 -11.74 2.30 -10.19
N ILE A 33 -11.45 1.74 -9.01
CA ILE A 33 -12.40 1.70 -7.89
C ILE A 33 -12.64 3.11 -7.33
N ASP A 34 -11.57 3.89 -7.09
CA ASP A 34 -11.64 5.28 -6.63
C ASP A 34 -12.54 6.16 -7.51
N GLU A 35 -12.38 6.03 -8.82
CA GLU A 35 -13.01 6.88 -9.84
C GLU A 35 -14.37 6.32 -10.33
N GLY A 36 -14.71 5.09 -9.96
CA GLY A 36 -15.94 4.41 -10.39
C GLY A 36 -15.99 4.09 -11.89
N ARG A 37 -14.84 4.08 -12.57
CA ARG A 37 -14.72 3.79 -14.01
C ARG A 37 -13.33 3.24 -14.35
N GLN A 38 -13.21 2.58 -15.49
CA GLN A 38 -11.91 2.11 -15.95
C GLN A 38 -10.95 3.29 -16.17
N MET A 39 -9.76 3.20 -15.57
CA MET A 39 -8.72 4.22 -15.71
C MET A 39 -7.65 3.83 -16.72
N ASP A 40 -7.11 4.83 -17.40
CA ASP A 40 -5.94 4.69 -18.27
C ASP A 40 -4.67 4.48 -17.42
N PRO A 41 -3.83 3.46 -17.73
CA PRO A 41 -2.62 3.19 -16.97
C PRO A 41 -1.65 4.37 -16.83
N GLY A 42 -1.62 5.29 -17.80
CA GLY A 42 -0.75 6.48 -17.75
C GLY A 42 -1.31 7.65 -16.93
N SER A 43 -2.57 7.59 -16.49
CA SER A 43 -3.26 8.70 -15.84
C SER A 43 -2.70 9.07 -14.47
N LEU A 44 -2.91 10.32 -14.05
CA LEU A 44 -2.48 10.81 -12.73
C LEU A 44 -3.11 10.01 -11.58
N SER A 45 -4.35 9.55 -11.71
CA SER A 45 -5.00 8.73 -10.69
C SER A 45 -4.29 7.38 -10.50
N VAL A 46 -3.82 6.75 -11.59
CA VAL A 46 -3.04 5.51 -11.52
C VAL A 46 -1.66 5.75 -10.92
N GLN A 47 -0.99 6.86 -11.27
CA GLN A 47 0.31 7.22 -10.69
C GLN A 47 0.20 7.46 -9.18
N ARG A 48 -0.85 8.16 -8.72
CA ARG A 48 -1.12 8.36 -7.29
C ARG A 48 -1.40 7.03 -6.59
N ALA A 49 -2.24 6.17 -7.18
CA ALA A 49 -2.53 4.85 -6.63
C ALA A 49 -1.28 3.98 -6.52
N ASN A 50 -0.38 4.05 -7.53
CA ASN A 50 0.87 3.32 -7.52
C ASN A 50 1.80 3.78 -6.40
N ALA A 51 1.95 5.10 -6.23
CA ALA A 51 2.73 5.67 -5.14
C ALA A 51 2.19 5.27 -3.77
N ALA A 52 0.87 5.43 -3.56
CA ALA A 52 0.23 5.05 -2.30
C ALA A 52 0.35 3.55 -2.00
N LEU A 53 0.20 2.68 -3.01
CA LEU A 53 0.36 1.24 -2.84
C LEU A 53 1.80 0.85 -2.52
N ALA A 54 2.79 1.47 -3.18
CA ALA A 54 4.20 1.23 -2.89
C ALA A 54 4.56 1.63 -1.45
N GLU A 55 4.09 2.78 -1.00
CA GLU A 55 4.28 3.25 0.37
C GLU A 55 3.58 2.34 1.39
N ALA A 56 2.34 1.93 1.12
CA ALA A 56 1.62 1.01 1.99
C ALA A 56 2.29 -0.38 2.06
N THR A 57 2.85 -0.87 0.94
CA THR A 57 3.60 -2.14 0.91
C THR A 57 4.87 -2.06 1.75
N LYS A 58 5.58 -0.94 1.69
CA LYS A 58 6.75 -0.69 2.54
C LYS A 58 6.37 -0.57 4.03
N ALA A 59 5.26 0.12 4.30
CA ALA A 59 4.69 0.27 5.64
C ALA A 59 4.35 -1.09 6.26
N CYS A 60 3.70 -1.95 5.47
CA CYS A 60 3.25 -3.28 5.87
C CYS A 60 4.20 -4.37 5.41
N GLY A 61 5.45 -4.35 5.88
CA GLY A 61 6.59 -5.13 5.34
C GLY A 61 6.44 -6.66 5.28
N GLY A 62 5.37 -7.25 5.80
CA GLY A 62 5.04 -8.67 5.65
C GLY A 62 3.74 -8.95 4.87
N MET A 63 3.04 -7.92 4.40
CA MET A 63 1.76 -8.05 3.69
C MET A 63 1.95 -7.91 2.18
N ASP A 64 1.49 -8.90 1.42
CA ASP A 64 1.51 -8.84 -0.04
C ASP A 64 0.64 -7.69 -0.57
N ALA A 65 1.10 -7.02 -1.65
CA ALA A 65 0.42 -5.86 -2.23
C ALA A 65 -1.02 -6.16 -2.66
N ARG A 66 -1.32 -7.37 -3.17
CA ARG A 66 -2.69 -7.77 -3.52
C ARG A 66 -3.57 -7.85 -2.29
N LYS A 67 -3.03 -8.38 -1.19
CA LYS A 67 -3.74 -8.45 0.10
C LYS A 67 -4.02 -7.07 0.66
N ILE A 68 -3.08 -6.12 0.53
CA ILE A 68 -3.32 -4.71 0.88
C ILE A 68 -4.49 -4.15 0.06
N VAL A 69 -4.46 -4.31 -1.27
CA VAL A 69 -5.52 -3.82 -2.16
C VAL A 69 -6.88 -4.42 -1.81
N ASP A 70 -6.94 -5.74 -1.59
CA ASP A 70 -8.20 -6.40 -1.28
C ASP A 70 -8.74 -5.99 0.10
N GLN A 71 -7.89 -5.84 1.13
CA GLN A 71 -8.33 -5.32 2.43
C GLN A 71 -8.82 -3.87 2.34
N VAL A 72 -8.11 -3.01 1.60
CA VAL A 72 -8.52 -1.62 1.42
C VAL A 72 -9.83 -1.51 0.64
N ALA A 73 -10.02 -2.30 -0.40
CA ALA A 73 -11.27 -2.37 -1.14
C ALA A 73 -12.42 -2.85 -0.23
N LEU A 74 -12.19 -3.86 0.61
CA LEU A 74 -13.18 -4.32 1.60
C LEU A 74 -13.55 -3.21 2.60
N VAL A 75 -12.58 -2.46 3.11
CA VAL A 75 -12.82 -1.32 4.02
C VAL A 75 -13.63 -0.23 3.31
N SER A 76 -13.23 0.15 2.09
CA SER A 76 -13.94 1.13 1.27
C SER A 76 -15.40 0.73 1.06
N ASN A 77 -15.63 -0.49 0.59
CA ASN A 77 -16.98 -1.01 0.33
C ASN A 77 -17.81 -1.06 1.62
N SER A 78 -17.23 -1.53 2.73
CA SER A 78 -17.94 -1.61 4.01
C SER A 78 -18.36 -0.23 4.55
N LEU A 79 -17.55 0.81 4.32
CA LEU A 79 -17.91 2.19 4.64
C LEU A 79 -19.00 2.71 3.70
N GLN A 80 -18.89 2.41 2.40
CA GLN A 80 -19.87 2.80 1.41
C GLN A 80 -21.25 2.18 1.68
N ASP A 81 -21.32 0.91 2.07
CA ASP A 81 -22.55 0.20 2.47
C ASP A 81 -23.25 0.89 3.66
N ARG A 82 -22.52 1.71 4.41
CA ARG A 82 -23.01 2.50 5.54
C ARG A 82 -23.22 3.98 5.20
N GLY A 83 -23.17 4.33 3.91
CA GLY A 83 -23.34 5.71 3.43
C GLY A 83 -22.13 6.61 3.63
N ILE A 84 -20.95 6.04 3.92
CA ILE A 84 -19.71 6.79 4.18
C ILE A 84 -18.76 6.62 3.00
N TYR A 85 -18.59 7.69 2.23
CA TYR A 85 -17.63 7.68 1.13
C TYR A 85 -16.19 7.67 1.66
N SER A 86 -15.38 6.74 1.16
CA SER A 86 -13.94 6.66 1.42
C SER A 86 -13.27 6.04 0.22
N ARG A 87 -12.31 6.74 -0.39
CA ARG A 87 -11.58 6.21 -1.55
C ARG A 87 -10.48 5.23 -1.11
N PRO A 88 -10.33 4.07 -1.75
CA PRO A 88 -9.19 3.18 -1.55
C PRO A 88 -7.83 3.87 -1.46
N VAL A 89 -7.52 4.81 -2.37
CA VAL A 89 -6.21 5.51 -2.34
C VAL A 89 -6.06 6.37 -1.08
N ASP A 90 -7.11 7.06 -0.63
CA ASP A 90 -7.08 7.84 0.61
C ASP A 90 -6.85 6.93 1.83
N ILE A 91 -7.39 5.70 1.82
CA ILE A 91 -7.18 4.72 2.89
C ILE A 91 -5.71 4.26 2.93
N LEU A 92 -5.08 4.05 1.77
CA LEU A 92 -3.65 3.68 1.68
C LEU A 92 -2.75 4.78 2.23
N GLU A 93 -2.99 6.03 1.82
CA GLU A 93 -2.25 7.20 2.31
C GLU A 93 -2.43 7.35 3.83
N GLY A 94 -3.65 7.14 4.33
CA GLY A 94 -3.94 7.12 5.77
C GLY A 94 -3.21 6.01 6.51
N LEU A 95 -3.17 4.79 5.96
CA LEU A 95 -2.44 3.66 6.53
C LEU A 95 -0.94 3.98 6.68
N LYS A 96 -0.33 4.53 5.63
CA LYS A 96 1.07 4.96 5.66
C LYS A 96 1.32 6.06 6.70
N ALA A 97 0.36 6.96 6.90
CA ALA A 97 0.46 8.01 7.91
C ALA A 97 0.34 7.47 9.35
N ILE A 98 -0.24 6.28 9.54
CA ILE A 98 -0.44 5.66 10.86
C ILE A 98 0.75 4.79 11.28
N VAL A 99 1.20 3.88 10.42
CA VAL A 99 2.17 2.82 10.81
C VAL A 99 3.60 3.12 10.36
N TYR A 100 4.58 2.55 11.06
CA TYR A 100 5.99 2.62 10.67
C TYR A 100 6.34 1.62 9.55
N ASP A 101 7.42 1.89 8.81
CA ASP A 101 7.95 0.98 7.80
C ASP A 101 8.32 -0.37 8.43
N GLY A 102 7.95 -1.47 7.77
CA GLY A 102 8.19 -2.82 8.28
C GLY A 102 7.23 -3.30 9.36
N THR A 103 6.10 -2.60 9.58
CA THR A 103 5.03 -3.10 10.46
C THR A 103 4.51 -4.45 9.97
N ASP A 104 4.34 -5.39 10.89
CA ASP A 104 3.91 -6.74 10.55
C ASP A 104 2.48 -6.79 10.00
N GLU A 105 2.18 -7.86 9.25
CA GLU A 105 0.89 -8.06 8.57
C GLU A 105 -0.31 -7.99 9.52
N ARG A 106 -0.19 -8.59 10.72
CA ARG A 106 -1.29 -8.63 11.70
C ARG A 106 -1.58 -7.23 12.20
N THR A 107 -0.54 -6.45 12.49
CA THR A 107 -0.67 -5.07 12.94
C THR A 107 -1.27 -4.17 11.85
N CYS A 108 -0.84 -4.30 10.59
CA CYS A 108 -1.46 -3.57 9.48
C CYS A 108 -2.94 -3.93 9.29
N SER A 109 -3.30 -5.21 9.35
CA SER A 109 -4.70 -5.65 9.25
C SER A 109 -5.57 -5.07 10.38
N LYS A 110 -5.02 -5.01 11.61
CA LYS A 110 -5.69 -4.37 12.76
C LYS A 110 -5.91 -2.89 12.53
N VAL A 111 -4.90 -2.17 12.04
CA VAL A 111 -5.01 -0.73 11.76
C VAL A 111 -6.09 -0.45 10.71
N LEU A 112 -6.15 -1.23 9.63
CA LEU A 112 -7.22 -1.10 8.62
C LEU A 112 -8.62 -1.37 9.21
N SER A 113 -8.73 -2.37 10.09
CA SER A 113 -9.99 -2.67 10.79
C SER A 113 -10.40 -1.56 11.76
N MET A 114 -9.44 -0.98 12.48
CA MET A 114 -9.65 0.19 13.34
C MET A 114 -10.08 1.39 12.50
N TYR A 115 -9.44 1.62 11.36
CA TYR A 115 -9.81 2.71 10.43
C TYR A 115 -11.27 2.57 9.99
N ALA A 116 -11.70 1.38 9.54
CA ALA A 116 -13.09 1.13 9.18
C ALA A 116 -14.05 1.45 10.33
N SER A 117 -13.72 1.03 11.55
CA SER A 117 -14.57 1.22 12.73
C SER A 117 -14.66 2.68 13.16
N VAL A 118 -13.54 3.40 13.19
CA VAL A 118 -13.47 4.80 13.62
C VAL A 118 -14.14 5.71 12.57
N ARG A 119 -14.02 5.40 11.28
CA ARG A 119 -14.67 6.16 10.20
C ARG A 119 -16.19 6.16 10.27
N LEU A 120 -16.82 5.25 11.03
CA LEU A 120 -18.26 5.26 11.30
C LEU A 120 -18.72 6.51 12.07
N THR A 121 -17.81 7.16 12.79
CA THR A 121 -18.13 8.29 13.67
C THR A 121 -17.25 9.51 13.43
N MET A 122 -16.13 9.35 12.71
CA MET A 122 -15.14 10.41 12.47
C MET A 122 -14.86 10.61 10.99
N ASN A 123 -14.48 11.84 10.60
CA ASN A 123 -13.94 12.12 9.27
C ASN A 123 -12.57 11.44 9.05
N HIS A 124 -12.10 11.37 7.80
CA HIS A 124 -10.84 10.70 7.44
C HIS A 124 -9.65 11.20 8.27
N SER A 125 -9.42 12.51 8.29
CA SER A 125 -8.28 13.11 8.97
C SER A 125 -8.30 12.84 10.47
N SER A 126 -9.46 12.93 11.13
CA SER A 126 -9.60 12.66 12.56
C SER A 126 -9.37 11.19 12.89
N ALA A 127 -9.85 10.29 12.03
CA ALA A 127 -9.59 8.85 12.17
C ALA A 127 -8.09 8.54 12.05
N VAL A 128 -7.41 9.08 11.03
CA VAL A 128 -5.97 8.89 10.82
C VAL A 128 -5.16 9.39 12.01
N VAL A 129 -5.43 10.62 12.48
CA VAL A 129 -4.74 11.20 13.65
C VAL A 129 -4.99 10.38 14.91
N GLY A 130 -6.25 10.04 15.19
CA GLY A 130 -6.62 9.29 16.39
C GLY A 130 -5.98 7.91 16.43
N ILE A 131 -6.03 7.16 15.31
CA ILE A 131 -5.42 5.83 15.24
C ILE A 131 -3.90 5.92 15.31
N ARG A 132 -3.26 6.91 14.68
CA ARG A 132 -1.83 7.13 14.78
C ARG A 132 -1.39 7.38 16.22
N THR A 133 -2.12 8.21 16.96
CA THR A 133 -1.82 8.45 18.38
C THR A 133 -1.90 7.16 19.18
N LEU A 134 -2.97 6.37 19.00
CA LEU A 134 -3.11 5.07 19.67
C LEU A 134 -1.99 4.09 19.30
N TYR A 135 -1.64 4.01 18.02
CA TYR A 135 -0.56 3.17 17.51
C TYR A 135 0.79 3.56 18.12
N ASN A 136 1.11 4.85 18.16
CA ASN A 136 2.34 5.35 18.77
C ASN A 136 2.39 5.04 20.28
N THR A 137 1.29 5.21 21.01
CA THR A 137 1.22 4.88 22.44
C THR A 137 1.43 3.38 22.68
N ALA A 138 0.83 2.53 21.85
CA ALA A 138 0.94 1.07 21.97
C ALA A 138 2.31 0.52 21.59
N THR A 139 3.03 1.20 20.70
CA THR A 139 4.38 0.80 20.24
C THR A 139 5.49 1.43 21.07
N ALA A 140 5.29 2.60 21.68
CA ALA A 140 6.24 3.20 22.62
C ALA A 140 6.38 2.42 23.95
N SER A 141 5.48 1.48 24.20
CA SER A 141 5.49 0.62 25.40
C SER A 141 6.20 -0.72 25.18
N GLN A 142 6.78 -0.95 24.00
CA GLN A 142 7.52 -2.16 23.61
C GLN A 142 9.00 -1.85 23.49
#